data_AF-A0A3A6QUV3-F1
#
_entry.id   AF-A0A3A6QUV3-F1
#
_cell.length_a   1.000
_cell.length_b   1.000
_cell.length_c   1.000
_cell.angle_alpha   90.00
_cell.angle_beta   90.00
_cell.angle_gamma   90.00
#
_symmetry.space_group_name_H-M   'P 1'
#
loop_
_entity.id
_entity.type
_entity.pdbx_description
1 polymer ?
#
loop_
_entity_poly.entity_id
_entity_poly.type
_entity_poly.pdbx_seq_one_letter_code
_entity_poly.pdbx_strand_id
1 'polypeptide(L)'
;MNTFPVVVCILVVVLAWLFFTRQRKDIPRQEPTIGSESGNVSQVSPNKAAPAKAAQATLGLEKSDFLALRGASRINRLPVGIDYSIYDEPAYQRLGKTLSFQS
;
A
#
# COMPACT_ATOMS: atom_id res chain seq x y z
N MET A 1 -62.73 -16.79 10.78
CA MET A 1 -61.81 -17.61 9.95
C MET A 1 -60.51 -17.75 10.72
N ASN A 2 -60.05 -18.97 11.00
CA ASN A 2 -58.89 -19.20 11.86
C ASN A 2 -57.61 -19.06 11.03
N THR A 3 -56.91 -17.93 11.16
CA THR A 3 -55.71 -17.57 10.37
C THR A 3 -54.42 -18.16 10.94
N PHE A 4 -54.47 -18.71 12.15
CA PHE A 4 -53.35 -19.35 12.84
C PHE A 4 -52.57 -20.39 11.99
N PRO A 5 -53.21 -21.36 11.30
CA PRO A 5 -52.47 -22.33 10.49
C PRO A 5 -51.72 -21.69 9.32
N VAL A 6 -52.29 -20.64 8.72
CA VAL A 6 -51.67 -19.93 7.59
C VAL A 6 -50.41 -19.21 8.04
N VAL A 7 -50.45 -18.56 9.21
CA VAL A 7 -49.29 -17.86 9.78
C VAL A 7 -48.16 -18.85 10.11
N VAL A 8 -48.48 -20.00 10.67
CA VAL A 8 -47.49 -21.05 10.98
C VAL A 8 -46.85 -21.60 9.71
N CYS A 9 -47.63 -21.87 8.65
CA CYS A 9 -47.09 -22.32 7.37
C CYS A 9 -46.12 -21.32 6.75
N ILE A 10 -46.46 -20.03 6.76
CA ILE A 10 -45.57 -18.97 6.23
C ILE A 10 -44.28 -18.90 7.03
N LEU A 11 -44.35 -18.98 8.36
CA LEU A 11 -43.20 -18.94 9.24
C LEU A 11 -42.23 -20.11 8.95
N VAL A 12 -42.75 -21.32 8.77
CA VAL A 12 -41.94 -22.51 8.43
C VAL A 12 -41.23 -22.33 7.08
N VAL A 13 -41.92 -21.80 6.07
CA VAL A 13 -41.33 -21.53 4.74
C VAL A 13 -40.21 -20.50 4.84
N VAL A 14 -40.39 -19.43 5.60
CA VAL A 14 -39.37 -18.39 5.81
C VAL A 14 -38.14 -18.96 6.53
N LEU A 15 -38.34 -19.76 7.57
CA LEU A 15 -37.23 -20.40 8.30
C LEU A 15 -36.46 -21.39 7.42
N ALA A 16 -37.15 -22.19 6.62
CA ALA A 16 -36.52 -23.12 5.68
C ALA A 16 -35.68 -22.37 4.62
N TRP A 17 -36.21 -21.27 4.08
CA TRP A 17 -35.50 -20.43 3.12
C TRP A 17 -34.25 -19.77 3.72
N LEU A 18 -34.36 -19.24 4.93
CA LEU A 18 -33.22 -18.66 5.65
C LEU A 18 -32.15 -19.70 5.99
N PHE A 19 -32.55 -20.93 6.32
CA PHE A 19 -31.62 -22.01 6.60
C PHE A 19 -30.86 -22.44 5.33
N PHE A 20 -31.56 -22.58 4.21
CA PHE A 20 -30.97 -23.01 2.95
C PHE A 20 -30.01 -21.96 2.36
N THR A 21 -30.36 -20.67 2.46
CA THR A 21 -29.52 -19.57 1.96
C THR A 21 -28.31 -19.27 2.84
N ARG A 22 -28.31 -19.70 4.10
CA ARG A 22 -27.20 -19.51 5.05
C ARG A 22 -26.11 -20.56 4.97
N GLN A 23 -26.25 -21.59 4.14
CA GLN A 23 -25.15 -22.53 3.91
C GLN A 23 -24.02 -21.79 3.19
N ARG A 24 -22.99 -21.43 3.98
CA ARG A 24 -21.80 -20.75 3.48
C ARG A 24 -21.08 -21.70 2.53
N LYS A 25 -20.77 -21.20 1.34
CA LYS A 25 -19.89 -21.90 0.40
C LYS A 25 -18.49 -21.91 1.01
N ASP A 26 -18.05 -23.09 1.44
CA ASP A 26 -16.65 -23.32 1.77
C ASP A 26 -15.84 -23.24 0.47
N ILE A 27 -15.24 -22.09 0.23
CA ILE A 27 -14.31 -21.90 -0.89
C ILE A 27 -12.97 -22.46 -0.42
N PRO A 28 -12.43 -23.53 -1.05
CA PRO A 28 -11.11 -24.04 -0.68
C PRO A 28 -10.07 -22.95 -0.91
N ARG A 29 -9.11 -22.82 0.01
CA ARG A 29 -7.99 -21.88 -0.14
C ARG A 29 -7.22 -22.26 -1.40
N GLN A 30 -7.28 -21.39 -2.41
CA GLN A 30 -6.38 -21.44 -3.55
C GLN A 30 -5.00 -21.03 -3.04
N GLU A 31 -4.07 -21.98 -2.98
CA GLU A 31 -2.67 -21.64 -2.81
C GLU A 31 -2.18 -20.96 -4.09
N PRO A 32 -1.46 -19.83 -3.99
CA PRO A 32 -0.90 -19.17 -5.16
C PRO A 32 0.13 -20.12 -5.77
N THR A 33 -0.18 -20.66 -6.95
CA THR A 33 0.79 -21.40 -7.76
C THR A 33 1.88 -20.41 -8.17
N ILE A 34 3.03 -20.46 -7.49
CA ILE A 34 4.22 -19.73 -7.92
C ILE A 34 4.64 -20.36 -9.24
N GLY A 35 4.30 -19.68 -10.34
CA GLY A 35 4.76 -20.05 -11.67
C GLY A 35 6.28 -20.08 -11.65
N SER A 36 6.87 -21.27 -11.85
CA SER A 36 8.29 -21.43 -12.11
C SER A 36 8.57 -21.00 -13.55
N GLU A 37 8.32 -19.74 -13.85
CA GLU A 37 8.76 -19.15 -15.10
C GLU A 37 10.26 -18.93 -14.97
N SER A 38 11.04 -19.78 -15.64
CA SER A 38 12.48 -19.57 -15.82
C SER A 38 12.72 -18.40 -16.78
N GLY A 39 12.25 -17.21 -16.39
CA GLY A 39 12.72 -15.96 -16.97
C GLY A 39 14.16 -15.78 -16.52
N ASN A 40 15.09 -15.72 -17.47
CA ASN A 40 16.46 -15.28 -17.26
C ASN A 40 16.47 -13.80 -16.83
N VAL A 41 15.93 -13.51 -15.65
CA VAL A 41 16.17 -12.25 -14.97
C VAL A 41 17.55 -12.40 -14.38
N SER A 42 18.53 -11.73 -15.00
CA SER A 42 19.87 -11.56 -14.45
C SER A 42 19.73 -10.84 -13.11
N GLN A 43 19.48 -11.60 -12.04
CA GLN A 43 19.45 -11.14 -10.67
C GLN A 43 20.89 -10.79 -10.32
N VAL A 44 21.28 -9.55 -10.61
CA VAL A 44 22.54 -9.01 -10.11
C VAL A 44 22.47 -9.12 -8.58
N SER A 45 23.31 -9.99 -8.02
CA SER A 45 23.29 -10.27 -6.59
C SER A 45 23.44 -8.97 -5.80
N PRO A 46 22.74 -8.79 -4.66
CA PRO A 46 22.83 -7.58 -3.84
C PRO A 46 24.27 -7.21 -3.44
N ASN A 47 25.16 -8.20 -3.41
CA ASN A 47 26.59 -8.03 -3.12
C ASN A 47 27.39 -7.29 -4.21
N LYS A 48 26.82 -7.13 -5.42
CA LYS A 48 27.42 -6.34 -6.51
C LYS A 48 26.79 -4.96 -6.67
N ALA A 49 25.76 -4.63 -5.89
CA ALA A 49 25.16 -3.30 -5.93
C ALA A 49 26.15 -2.27 -5.35
N ALA A 50 26.43 -1.20 -6.09
CA ALA A 50 27.16 -0.07 -5.54
C ALA A 50 26.39 0.45 -4.31
N PRO A 51 27.08 0.80 -3.20
CA PRO A 51 26.40 1.33 -2.03
C PRO A 51 25.58 2.55 -2.45
N ALA A 52 24.26 2.47 -2.32
CA ALA A 52 23.37 3.59 -2.57
C ALA A 52 23.69 4.65 -1.52
N LYS A 53 24.58 5.58 -1.87
CA LYS A 53 24.84 6.77 -1.07
C LYS A 53 23.52 7.53 -1.07
N ALA A 54 22.82 7.48 0.06
CA ALA A 54 21.66 8.32 0.27
C ALA A 54 22.05 9.74 -0.15
N ALA A 55 21.29 10.33 -1.08
CA ALA A 55 21.50 11.70 -1.44
C ALA A 55 21.56 12.49 -0.14
N GLN A 56 22.61 13.30 0.04
CA GLN A 56 22.64 14.25 1.14
C GLN A 56 21.53 15.24 0.86
N ALA A 57 20.32 14.89 1.29
CA ALA A 57 19.18 15.78 1.34
C ALA A 57 19.50 16.74 2.49
N THR A 58 20.42 17.68 2.24
CA THR A 58 20.33 18.96 2.90
C THR A 58 19.04 19.55 2.35
N LEU A 59 17.94 19.38 3.08
CA LEU A 59 16.61 19.92 2.74
C LEU A 59 16.61 21.48 2.72
N GLY A 60 17.74 22.13 2.43
CA GLY A 60 17.97 23.56 2.64
C GLY A 60 17.97 23.97 4.10
N LEU A 61 17.94 23.02 5.05
CA LEU A 61 17.91 23.34 6.48
C LEU A 61 19.30 23.72 6.98
N GLU A 62 19.34 24.82 7.72
CA GLU A 62 20.51 25.23 8.49
C GLU A 62 20.82 24.21 9.59
N LYS A 63 22.09 24.14 10.02
CA LYS A 63 22.55 23.18 11.05
C LYS A 63 21.73 23.27 12.35
N SER A 64 21.21 24.46 12.67
CA SER A 64 20.33 24.70 13.81
C SER A 64 19.01 23.93 13.73
N ASP A 65 18.47 23.78 12.54
CA ASP A 65 17.11 23.24 12.36
C ASP A 65 17.11 21.71 12.37
N PHE A 66 18.27 21.08 12.10
CA PHE A 66 18.46 19.66 12.35
C PHE A 66 18.28 19.28 13.83
N LEU A 67 18.65 20.18 14.75
CA LEU A 67 18.45 19.95 16.19
C LEU A 67 16.97 20.08 16.57
N ALA A 68 16.24 21.02 15.94
CA ALA A 68 14.80 21.15 16.12
C ALA A 68 14.05 19.91 15.59
N LEU A 69 14.42 19.39 14.42
CA LEU A 69 13.87 18.14 13.85
C LEU A 69 14.13 16.91 14.73
N ARG A 70 15.26 16.87 15.44
CA ARG A 70 15.58 15.80 16.41
C ARG A 70 14.95 16.01 17.78
N GLY A 71 14.17 17.07 17.99
CA GLY A 71 13.59 17.40 19.30
C GLY A 71 14.62 17.84 20.35
N ALA A 72 15.84 18.18 19.94
CA ALA A 72 16.99 18.47 20.80
C ALA A 72 17.15 19.97 21.10
N SER A 73 16.06 20.73 21.14
CA SER A 73 16.10 22.18 21.40
C SER A 73 15.14 22.56 22.53
N ARG A 74 15.57 23.46 23.43
CA ARG A 74 14.79 23.98 24.57
C ARG A 74 13.59 24.84 24.18
N ILE A 75 13.46 25.17 22.90
CA ILE A 75 12.44 26.06 22.36
C ILE A 75 11.58 25.22 21.40
N ASN A 76 10.28 25.12 21.69
CA ASN A 76 9.32 24.50 20.77
C ASN A 76 9.14 25.41 19.56
N ARG A 77 9.96 25.20 18.54
CA ARG A 77 9.82 25.85 17.24
C ARG A 77 9.47 24.78 16.22
N LEU A 78 8.37 24.99 15.48
CA LEU A 78 8.10 24.17 14.31
C LEU A 78 9.22 24.39 13.28
N PRO A 79 9.74 23.33 12.65
CA PRO A 79 10.67 23.49 11.54
C PRO A 79 10.03 24.37 10.47
N VAL A 80 10.86 25.20 9.81
CA VAL A 80 10.40 25.99 8.67
C VAL A 80 9.83 25.03 7.64
N GLY A 81 8.64 25.33 7.11
CA GLY A 81 7.99 24.51 6.09
C GLY A 81 8.94 24.32 4.91
N ILE A 82 9.27 23.07 4.62
CA ILE A 82 10.07 22.72 3.44
C ILE A 82 9.17 22.91 2.22
N ASP A 83 9.65 23.64 1.22
CA ASP A 83 8.99 23.71 -0.07
C ASP A 83 9.21 22.41 -0.84
N TYR A 84 8.12 21.70 -1.12
CA TYR A 84 8.10 20.46 -1.89
C TYR A 84 7.65 20.66 -3.34
N SER A 85 7.49 21.89 -3.82
CA SER A 85 7.13 22.21 -5.22
C SER A 85 8.05 21.52 -6.24
N ILE A 86 9.33 21.33 -5.88
CA ILE A 86 10.30 20.57 -6.68
C ILE A 86 9.94 19.08 -6.83
N TYR A 87 8.93 18.53 -6.15
CA TYR A 87 8.48 17.15 -6.30
C TYR A 87 7.25 17.02 -7.20
N ASP A 88 6.67 18.14 -7.66
CA ASP A 88 5.54 18.15 -8.58
C ASP A 88 5.94 17.60 -9.96
N GLU A 89 7.20 17.81 -10.35
CA GLU A 89 7.75 17.24 -11.58
C GLU A 89 8.17 15.77 -11.39
N PRO A 90 7.97 14.92 -12.40
CA PRO A 90 8.44 13.54 -12.35
C PRO A 90 9.97 13.47 -12.24
N ALA A 91 10.47 12.48 -11.48
CA ALA A 91 11.89 12.39 -11.08
C ALA A 91 12.88 12.39 -12.26
N TYR A 92 12.49 11.86 -13.42
CA TYR A 92 13.36 11.84 -14.60
C TYR A 92 13.60 13.25 -15.17
N GLN A 93 12.61 14.15 -15.11
CA GLN A 93 12.77 15.55 -15.52
C GLN A 93 13.70 16.28 -14.57
N ARG A 94 13.49 16.10 -13.26
CA ARG A 94 14.29 16.71 -12.19
C ARG A 94 15.76 16.29 -12.22
N LEU A 95 16.02 15.06 -12.62
CA LEU A 95 17.37 14.49 -12.71
C LEU A 95 17.98 14.63 -14.10
N GLY A 96 17.30 15.29 -15.05
CA GLY A 96 17.77 15.45 -16.43
C GLY A 96 18.00 14.12 -17.15
N LYS A 97 17.21 13.09 -16.81
CA LYS A 97 17.33 11.74 -17.38
C LYS A 97 16.32 11.57 -18.51
N THR A 98 16.82 11.16 -19.67
CA THR A 98 15.99 10.78 -20.82
C THR A 98 15.50 9.34 -20.62
N LEU A 99 14.19 9.15 -20.59
CA LEU A 99 13.58 7.81 -20.60
C LEU A 99 13.46 7.33 -22.04
N SER A 100 13.98 6.13 -22.33
CA SER A 100 13.81 5.43 -23.60
C SER A 100 13.02 4.16 -23.36
N PHE A 101 11.91 3.97 -24.07
CA PHE A 101 11.12 2.75 -24.02
C PHE A 101 11.35 1.99 -25.33
N GLN A 102 11.81 0.74 -25.27
CA GLN A 102 11.83 -0.14 -26.43
C GLN A 102 10.39 -0.58 -26.71
N SER A 103 9.93 -0.34 -27.93
CA SER A 103 8.64 -0.79 -28.47
C SER A 103 8.68 -2.26 -28.86
#